data_AF-A0A5J6WZR8-F1
#
_entry.id   AF-A0A5J6WZR8-F1
#
_cell.length_a   1.000
_cell.length_b   1.000
_cell.length_c   1.000
_cell.angle_alpha   90.00
_cell.angle_beta   90.00
_cell.angle_gamma   90.00
#
_symmetry.space_group_name_H-M   'P 1'
#
loop_
_entity.id
_entity.type
_entity.pdbx_description
1 polymer ?
#
loop_
_entity_poly.entity_id
_entity_poly.type
_entity_poly.pdbx_seq_one_letter_code
_entity_poly.pdbx_strand_id
1 'polypeptide(L)'
;MYIKIGNEYMDSELNLLSDLLSLLDGQIHAVRLSMLRSIPPESEGLADRGEYFVGVGFAAIQQYLNDTLTLTGVIKRQAFDIGPRYSMEFSFISVVNAAANWWKHSSEWVGEGKNNSKLAMNTQRIVIDISDSEDYPLSNVLSMLLGTTDITLSALLPNIILWRSAIDKEKK
;
A
#
# COMPACT_ATOMS: atom_id res chain seq x y z
N MET A 1 0.61 -2.06 16.81
CA MET A 1 1.24 -1.43 17.99
C MET A 1 2.45 -2.25 18.38
N TYR A 2 3.54 -1.59 18.74
CA TYR A 2 4.80 -2.27 19.08
C TYR A 2 5.29 -1.84 20.47
N ILE A 3 6.11 -2.69 21.08
CA ILE A 3 6.85 -2.40 22.32
C ILE A 3 8.33 -2.47 21.98
N LYS A 4 9.10 -1.46 22.41
CA LYS A 4 10.56 -1.44 22.24
C LYS A 4 11.24 -1.88 23.53
N ILE A 5 12.12 -2.87 23.45
CA ILE A 5 12.93 -3.38 24.56
C ILE A 5 14.39 -3.28 24.15
N GLY A 6 15.12 -2.32 24.71
CA GLY A 6 16.46 -1.98 24.24
C GLY A 6 16.45 -1.52 22.78
N ASN A 7 17.12 -2.28 21.91
CA ASN A 7 17.18 -2.03 20.46
C ASN A 7 16.20 -2.89 19.64
N GLU A 8 15.42 -3.75 20.29
CA GLU A 8 14.50 -4.67 19.62
C GLU A 8 13.05 -4.18 19.71
N TYR A 9 12.25 -4.57 18.72
CA TYR A 9 10.82 -4.27 18.64
C TYR A 9 10.02 -5.57 18.73
N MET A 10 9.17 -5.67 19.75
CA MET A 10 8.11 -6.67 19.81
C MET A 10 6.87 -6.09 19.14
N ASP A 11 6.53 -6.61 17.96
CA ASP A 11 5.51 -6.03 17.08
C ASP A 11 4.57 -7.13 16.56
N SER A 12 3.57 -7.49 17.37
CA SER A 12 2.61 -8.53 17.01
C SER A 12 1.77 -8.15 15.79
N GLU A 13 1.43 -6.87 15.64
CA GLU A 13 0.66 -6.39 14.50
C GLU A 13 1.45 -6.48 13.20
N LEU A 14 2.77 -6.25 13.24
CA LEU A 14 3.61 -6.47 12.07
C LEU A 14 3.66 -7.94 11.67
N ASN A 15 3.69 -8.87 12.65
CA ASN A 15 3.65 -10.30 12.35
C ASN A 15 2.32 -10.70 11.71
N LEU A 16 1.19 -10.25 12.27
CA LEU A 16 -0.15 -10.49 11.68
C LEU A 16 -0.26 -9.91 10.26
N LEU A 17 0.26 -8.70 10.04
CA LEU A 17 0.36 -8.11 8.72
C LEU A 17 1.18 -8.99 7.79
N SER A 18 2.39 -9.43 8.21
CA SER A 18 3.27 -10.25 7.39
C SER A 18 2.64 -11.56 6.97
N ASP A 19 1.91 -12.22 7.87
CA ASP A 19 1.20 -13.47 7.57
C ASP A 19 0.10 -13.23 6.53
N LEU A 20 -0.69 -12.17 6.71
CA LEU A 20 -1.73 -11.79 5.75
C LEU A 20 -1.15 -11.44 4.38
N LEU A 21 -0.08 -10.63 4.32
CA LEU A 21 0.55 -10.27 3.05
C LEU A 21 1.12 -11.51 2.34
N SER A 22 1.69 -12.46 3.08
CA SER A 22 2.18 -13.72 2.52
C SER A 22 1.04 -14.57 1.93
N LEU A 23 -0.12 -14.60 2.60
CA LEU A 23 -1.31 -15.26 2.08
C LEU A 23 -1.80 -14.60 0.78
N LEU A 24 -1.83 -13.27 0.75
CA LEU A 24 -2.23 -12.50 -0.44
C LEU A 24 -1.22 -12.69 -1.58
N ASP A 25 0.07 -12.76 -1.30
CA ASP A 25 1.11 -13.03 -2.30
C ASP A 25 0.90 -14.39 -2.96
N GLY A 26 0.52 -15.42 -2.19
CA GLY A 26 0.12 -16.71 -2.74
C GLY A 26 -1.08 -16.62 -3.69
N GLN A 27 -2.07 -15.79 -3.36
CA GLN A 27 -3.24 -15.57 -4.22
C GLN A 27 -2.88 -14.79 -5.50
N ILE A 28 -2.06 -13.74 -5.39
CA ILE A 28 -1.57 -12.94 -6.53
C ILE A 28 -0.75 -13.84 -7.47
N HIS A 29 0.13 -14.68 -6.92
CA HIS A 29 0.90 -15.63 -7.70
C HIS A 29 0.01 -16.65 -8.42
N ALA A 30 -1.02 -17.18 -7.77
CA ALA A 30 -1.97 -18.11 -8.38
C ALA A 30 -2.75 -17.46 -9.54
N VAL A 31 -3.15 -16.19 -9.38
CA VAL A 31 -3.80 -15.41 -10.46
C VAL A 31 -2.83 -15.26 -11.65
N ARG A 32 -1.58 -14.86 -11.40
CA ARG A 32 -0.57 -14.71 -12.46
C ARG A 32 -0.33 -16.03 -13.21
N LEU A 33 -0.20 -17.15 -12.51
CA LEU A 33 -0.06 -18.46 -13.14
C LEU A 33 -1.28 -18.84 -13.99
N SER A 34 -2.47 -18.45 -13.57
CA SER A 34 -3.70 -18.68 -14.34
C SER A 34 -3.70 -17.84 -15.62
N MET A 35 -3.33 -16.56 -15.54
CA MET A 35 -3.23 -15.66 -16.70
C MET A 35 -2.25 -16.18 -17.76
N LEU A 36 -1.12 -16.75 -17.34
CA LEU A 36 -0.13 -17.35 -18.26
C LEU A 36 -0.62 -18.61 -18.97
N ARG A 37 -1.66 -19.27 -18.44
CA ARG A 37 -2.20 -20.53 -18.97
C ARG A 37 -3.50 -20.35 -19.75
N SER A 38 -4.20 -19.25 -19.56
CA SER A 38 -5.51 -18.96 -20.16
C SER A 38 -5.40 -18.47 -21.61
N ILE A 39 -6.38 -18.88 -22.44
CA ILE A 39 -6.68 -18.28 -23.75
C ILE A 39 -7.57 -17.04 -23.51
N PRO A 40 -7.57 -15.98 -24.36
CA PRO A 40 -8.20 -14.68 -24.05
C PRO A 40 -9.63 -14.65 -23.45
N PRO A 41 -10.57 -15.58 -23.74
CA PRO A 41 -11.89 -15.59 -23.08
C PRO A 41 -11.85 -16.07 -21.61
N GLU A 42 -10.81 -16.79 -21.20
CA GLU A 42 -10.63 -17.31 -19.83
C GLU A 42 -9.80 -16.38 -18.94
N SER A 43 -9.19 -15.34 -19.53
CA SER A 43 -8.48 -14.30 -18.78
C SER A 43 -9.40 -13.18 -18.26
N GLU A 44 -10.68 -13.21 -18.63
CA GLU A 44 -11.68 -12.21 -18.21
C GLU A 44 -11.83 -12.25 -16.67
N GLY A 45 -11.63 -11.11 -16.00
CA GLY A 45 -11.72 -10.99 -14.54
C GLY A 45 -10.49 -11.44 -13.74
N LEU A 46 -9.46 -12.05 -14.35
CA LEU A 46 -8.25 -12.44 -13.61
C LEU A 46 -7.45 -11.22 -13.15
N ALA A 47 -7.29 -10.23 -14.01
CA ALA A 47 -6.60 -8.99 -13.66
C ALA A 47 -7.38 -8.20 -12.58
N ASP A 48 -8.71 -8.13 -12.68
CA ASP A 48 -9.57 -7.53 -11.64
C ASP A 48 -9.39 -8.22 -10.29
N ARG A 49 -9.29 -9.56 -10.29
CA ARG A 49 -9.05 -10.34 -9.08
C ARG A 49 -7.67 -10.08 -8.49
N GLY A 50 -6.63 -9.98 -9.32
CA GLY A 50 -5.28 -9.61 -8.89
C GLY A 50 -5.25 -8.23 -8.24
N GLU A 51 -5.84 -7.24 -8.92
CA GLU A 51 -5.98 -5.86 -8.43
C GLU A 51 -6.72 -5.80 -7.09
N TYR A 52 -7.78 -6.60 -6.93
CA TYR A 52 -8.52 -6.69 -5.68
C TYR A 52 -7.63 -7.16 -4.52
N PHE A 53 -6.84 -8.22 -4.71
CA PHE A 53 -5.92 -8.71 -3.67
C PHE A 53 -4.84 -7.68 -3.33
N VAL A 54 -4.29 -7.00 -4.33
CA VAL A 54 -3.31 -5.92 -4.12
C VAL A 54 -3.92 -4.79 -3.29
N GLY A 55 -5.15 -4.37 -3.61
CA GLY A 55 -5.86 -3.33 -2.87
C GLY A 55 -6.16 -3.69 -1.42
N VAL A 56 -6.58 -4.94 -1.16
CA VAL A 56 -6.74 -5.47 0.21
C VAL A 56 -5.41 -5.40 0.96
N GLY A 57 -4.30 -5.77 0.32
CA GLY A 57 -2.96 -5.67 0.89
C GLY A 57 -2.58 -4.25 1.31
N PHE A 58 -2.80 -3.27 0.43
CA PHE A 58 -2.56 -1.85 0.76
C PHE A 58 -3.44 -1.37 1.91
N ALA A 59 -4.72 -1.77 1.96
CA ALA A 59 -5.61 -1.42 3.06
C ALA A 59 -5.16 -2.01 4.40
N ALA A 60 -4.71 -3.27 4.41
CA ALA A 60 -4.15 -3.91 5.59
C ALA A 60 -2.86 -3.22 6.08
N ILE A 61 -1.96 -2.84 5.15
CA ILE A 61 -0.78 -2.06 5.50
C ILE A 61 -1.19 -0.72 6.12
N GLN A 62 -2.15 0.00 5.51
CA GLN A 62 -2.63 1.27 6.05
C GLN A 62 -3.20 1.13 7.46
N GLN A 63 -3.91 0.03 7.75
CA GLN A 63 -4.40 -0.26 9.09
C GLN A 63 -3.23 -0.38 10.09
N TYR A 64 -2.21 -1.17 9.77
CA TYR A 64 -0.99 -1.27 10.59
C TYR A 64 -0.31 0.10 10.81
N LEU A 65 -0.22 0.94 9.78
CA LEU A 65 0.33 2.30 9.92
C LEU A 65 -0.47 3.14 10.91
N ASN A 66 -1.81 3.06 10.87
CA ASN A 66 -2.66 3.77 11.82
C ASN A 66 -2.46 3.26 13.25
N ASP A 67 -2.46 1.94 13.44
CA ASP A 67 -2.28 1.30 14.74
C ASP A 67 -0.91 1.57 15.35
N THR A 68 0.10 1.74 14.50
CA THR A 68 1.44 2.17 14.90
C THR A 68 1.42 3.60 15.46
N LEU A 69 0.57 4.49 14.93
CA LEU A 69 0.53 5.90 15.35
C LEU A 69 -0.30 6.17 16.60
N THR A 70 -1.26 5.30 16.94
CA THR A 70 -2.28 5.51 18.00
C THR A 70 -1.73 6.00 19.35
N LEU A 71 -0.48 5.69 19.71
CA LEU A 71 0.16 6.09 20.98
C LEU A 71 1.53 6.76 20.81
N THR A 72 1.83 7.31 19.63
CA THR A 72 3.12 7.96 19.35
C THR A 72 3.09 9.48 19.59
N GLY A 73 1.91 10.09 19.62
CA GLY A 73 1.76 11.55 19.64
C GLY A 73 2.17 12.25 18.34
N VAL A 74 2.60 11.50 17.32
CA VAL A 74 2.95 12.01 16.00
C VAL A 74 1.67 12.27 15.20
N ILE A 75 1.57 13.46 14.62
CA ILE A 75 0.40 13.83 13.81
C ILE A 75 0.44 13.01 12.51
N LYS A 76 -0.66 12.31 12.18
CA LYS A 76 -0.76 11.41 11.02
C LYS A 76 -0.26 12.04 9.71
N ARG A 77 -0.59 13.31 9.45
CA ARG A 77 -0.12 14.03 8.27
C ARG A 77 1.40 14.10 8.20
N GLN A 78 2.07 14.41 9.31
CA GLN A 78 3.53 14.47 9.40
C GLN A 78 4.14 13.07 9.32
N ALA A 79 3.51 12.09 9.97
CA ALA A 79 3.95 10.70 9.96
C ALA A 79 4.12 10.14 8.55
N PHE A 80 3.25 10.52 7.62
CA PHE A 80 3.30 10.03 6.25
C PHE A 80 4.35 10.74 5.38
N ASP A 81 5.03 11.78 5.88
CA ASP A 81 6.16 12.41 5.19
C ASP A 81 7.53 11.90 5.70
N ILE A 82 7.54 11.12 6.78
CA ILE A 82 8.74 10.57 7.44
C ILE A 82 9.16 9.24 6.79
N GLY A 83 10.45 8.91 6.87
CA GLY A 83 10.99 7.60 6.48
C GLY A 83 11.55 7.55 5.05
N PRO A 84 11.62 6.35 4.44
CA PRO A 84 12.15 6.18 3.08
C PRO A 84 11.42 7.06 2.05
N ARG A 85 12.17 7.60 1.09
CA ARG A 85 11.62 8.37 -0.03
C ARG A 85 11.38 7.45 -1.22
N TYR A 86 10.24 7.62 -1.88
CA TYR A 86 10.00 7.04 -3.21
C TYR A 86 10.57 7.97 -4.28
N SER A 87 10.29 9.27 -4.17
CA SER A 87 10.81 10.31 -5.05
C SER A 87 11.17 11.58 -4.26
N MET A 88 11.63 12.62 -4.96
CA MET A 88 11.82 13.93 -4.32
C MET A 88 10.52 14.47 -3.74
N GLU A 89 9.38 14.17 -4.36
CA GLU A 89 8.07 14.66 -3.94
C GLU A 89 7.40 13.77 -2.89
N PHE A 90 7.49 12.44 -3.06
CA PHE A 90 6.72 11.48 -2.26
C PHE A 90 7.59 10.64 -1.34
N SER A 91 7.15 10.51 -0.09
CA SER A 91 7.64 9.43 0.77
C SER A 91 7.06 8.09 0.31
N PHE A 92 7.73 6.99 0.62
CA PHE A 92 7.21 5.64 0.36
C PHE A 92 5.83 5.42 0.99
N ILE A 93 5.66 5.87 2.24
CA ILE A 93 4.40 5.67 2.98
C ILE A 93 3.26 6.54 2.46
N SER A 94 3.56 7.73 1.94
CA SER A 94 2.54 8.57 1.30
C SER A 94 1.92 7.89 0.09
N VAL A 95 2.74 7.16 -0.70
CA VAL A 95 2.29 6.37 -1.85
C VAL A 95 1.44 5.18 -1.41
N VAL A 96 1.93 4.38 -0.45
CA VAL A 96 1.19 3.24 0.11
C VAL A 96 -0.17 3.67 0.65
N ASN A 97 -0.21 4.80 1.38
CA ASN A 97 -1.45 5.34 1.91
C ASN A 97 -2.40 5.84 0.80
N ALA A 98 -1.87 6.43 -0.26
CA ALA A 98 -2.66 6.84 -1.42
C ALA A 98 -3.28 5.61 -2.12
N ALA A 99 -2.49 4.55 -2.35
CA ALA A 99 -2.98 3.30 -2.94
C ALA A 99 -4.11 2.67 -2.10
N ALA A 100 -3.96 2.63 -0.77
CA ALA A 100 -5.01 2.15 0.12
C ALA A 100 -6.29 3.01 0.06
N ASN A 101 -6.14 4.33 -0.01
CA ASN A 101 -7.29 5.23 -0.14
C ASN A 101 -7.97 5.12 -1.50
N TRP A 102 -7.20 4.93 -2.58
CA TRP A 102 -7.74 4.67 -3.90
C TRP A 102 -8.60 3.42 -3.89
N TRP A 103 -8.11 2.31 -3.36
CA TRP A 103 -8.88 1.06 -3.30
C TRP A 103 -10.23 1.22 -2.58
N LYS A 104 -10.26 1.96 -1.47
CA LYS A 104 -11.48 2.14 -0.66
C LYS A 104 -12.49 3.11 -1.28
N HIS A 105 -12.01 4.15 -1.97
CA HIS A 105 -12.83 5.33 -2.26
C HIS A 105 -12.91 5.70 -3.74
N SER A 106 -12.14 5.06 -4.64
CA SER A 106 -12.12 5.45 -6.07
C SER A 106 -13.51 5.39 -6.72
N SER A 107 -14.33 4.41 -6.33
CA SER A 107 -15.71 4.29 -6.81
C SER A 107 -16.61 5.46 -6.39
N GLU A 108 -16.30 6.14 -5.29
CA GLU A 108 -17.03 7.32 -4.81
C GLU A 108 -16.75 8.55 -5.67
N TRP A 109 -15.65 8.57 -6.42
CA TRP A 109 -15.20 9.75 -7.15
C TRP A 109 -15.63 9.77 -8.62
N VAL A 110 -16.18 8.67 -9.11
CA VAL A 110 -16.66 8.53 -10.49
C VAL A 110 -17.81 9.50 -10.72
N GLY A 111 -17.63 10.46 -11.64
CA GLY A 111 -18.65 11.46 -11.97
C GLY A 111 -18.69 12.70 -11.06
N GLU A 112 -17.92 12.73 -9.97
CA GLU A 112 -17.85 13.87 -9.03
C GLU A 112 -17.01 15.05 -9.56
N GLY A 113 -16.12 14.80 -10.52
CA GLY A 113 -15.29 15.84 -11.15
C GLY A 113 -14.55 16.73 -10.14
N LYS A 114 -14.85 18.04 -10.14
CA LYS A 114 -14.23 19.05 -9.25
C LYS A 114 -14.83 19.10 -7.84
N ASN A 115 -15.90 18.36 -7.56
CA ASN A 115 -16.54 18.33 -6.23
C ASN A 115 -15.80 17.41 -5.24
N ASN A 116 -14.84 16.63 -5.73
CA ASN A 116 -14.00 15.80 -4.90
C ASN A 116 -13.26 16.60 -3.82
N SER A 117 -13.16 16.02 -2.63
CA SER A 117 -12.38 16.63 -1.54
C SER A 117 -10.91 16.79 -1.94
N LYS A 118 -10.20 17.74 -1.31
CA LYS A 118 -8.74 17.91 -1.52
C LYS A 118 -7.96 16.60 -1.26
N LEU A 119 -8.44 15.77 -0.34
CA LEU A 119 -7.82 14.48 -0.01
C LEU A 119 -8.00 13.47 -1.16
N ALA A 120 -9.19 13.43 -1.76
CA ALA A 120 -9.49 12.59 -2.92
C ALA A 120 -8.63 13.02 -4.12
N MET A 121 -8.59 14.33 -4.43
CA MET A 121 -7.75 14.87 -5.51
C MET A 121 -6.27 14.54 -5.31
N ASN A 122 -5.75 14.68 -4.09
CA ASN A 122 -4.35 14.34 -3.81
C ASN A 122 -4.08 12.84 -3.92
N THR A 123 -5.05 11.99 -3.53
CA THR A 123 -4.93 10.53 -3.70
C THR A 123 -4.90 10.15 -5.16
N GLN A 124 -5.83 10.69 -5.97
CA GLN A 124 -5.89 10.45 -7.40
C GLN A 124 -4.58 10.86 -8.09
N ARG A 125 -4.09 12.07 -7.76
CA ARG A 125 -2.82 12.57 -8.29
C ARG A 125 -1.66 11.63 -7.99
N ILE A 126 -1.44 11.25 -6.73
CA ILE A 126 -0.32 10.36 -6.37
C ILE A 126 -0.42 9.01 -7.09
N VAL A 127 -1.63 8.42 -7.13
CA VAL A 127 -1.80 7.10 -7.76
C VAL A 127 -1.58 7.17 -9.26
N ILE A 128 -2.17 8.15 -9.95
CA ILE A 128 -2.02 8.30 -11.42
C ILE A 128 -0.59 8.68 -11.80
N ASP A 129 0.04 9.60 -11.06
CA ASP A 129 1.43 10.02 -11.30
C ASP A 129 2.42 8.84 -11.20
N ILE A 130 2.07 7.80 -10.42
CA ILE A 130 2.93 6.64 -10.18
C ILE A 130 2.54 5.44 -11.03
N SER A 131 1.24 5.18 -11.23
CA SER A 131 0.78 4.00 -11.96
C SER A 131 1.09 4.06 -13.44
N ASP A 132 1.26 5.26 -14.02
CA ASP A 132 1.47 5.49 -15.46
C ASP A 132 0.37 4.89 -16.36
N SER A 133 -0.74 4.46 -15.77
CA SER A 133 -1.88 3.82 -16.42
C SER A 133 -3.12 3.90 -15.54
N GLU A 134 -4.29 4.04 -16.16
CA GLU A 134 -5.60 3.95 -15.52
C GLU A 134 -6.08 2.51 -15.34
N ASP A 135 -5.52 1.56 -16.10
CA ASP A 135 -5.84 0.14 -15.99
C ASP A 135 -5.04 -0.48 -14.85
N TYR A 136 -5.73 -1.08 -13.88
CA TYR A 136 -5.14 -1.78 -12.73
C TYR A 136 -4.09 -0.94 -11.97
N PRO A 137 -4.47 0.27 -11.53
CA PRO A 137 -3.53 1.26 -11.02
C PRO A 137 -2.80 0.80 -9.75
N LEU A 138 -3.42 -0.02 -8.90
CA LEU A 138 -2.79 -0.48 -7.66
C LEU A 138 -1.70 -1.52 -7.93
N SER A 139 -1.94 -2.43 -8.88
CA SER A 139 -0.95 -3.39 -9.35
C SER A 139 0.25 -2.68 -9.96
N ASN A 140 0.02 -1.62 -10.75
CA ASN A 140 1.09 -0.79 -11.31
C ASN A 140 1.85 -0.01 -10.23
N VAL A 141 1.15 0.61 -9.27
CA VAL A 141 1.79 1.26 -8.12
C VAL A 141 2.68 0.28 -7.35
N LEU A 142 2.20 -0.96 -7.12
CA LEU A 142 3.00 -1.98 -6.45
C LEU A 142 4.25 -2.33 -7.28
N SER A 143 4.10 -2.56 -8.58
CA SER A 143 5.22 -2.80 -9.49
C SER A 143 6.27 -1.68 -9.44
N MET A 144 5.82 -0.43 -9.42
CA MET A 144 6.70 0.75 -9.37
C MET A 144 7.39 0.91 -8.02
N LEU A 145 6.69 0.64 -6.91
CA LEU A 145 7.30 0.64 -5.57
C LEU A 145 8.39 -0.43 -5.43
N LEU A 146 8.24 -1.56 -6.11
CA LEU A 146 9.18 -2.67 -6.06
C LEU A 146 10.27 -2.61 -7.14
N GLY A 147 10.07 -1.80 -8.20
CA GLY A 147 10.95 -1.73 -9.36
C GLY A 147 10.95 -3.02 -10.19
N THR A 148 9.87 -3.81 -10.16
CA THR A 148 9.75 -5.10 -10.85
C THR A 148 8.31 -5.43 -11.19
N THR A 149 8.11 -6.19 -12.27
CA THR A 149 6.79 -6.72 -12.67
C THR A 149 6.38 -7.96 -11.89
N ASP A 150 7.29 -8.57 -11.12
CA ASP A 150 6.96 -9.67 -10.21
C ASP A 150 6.54 -9.12 -8.84
N ILE A 151 5.25 -8.79 -8.76
CA ILE A 151 4.71 -8.05 -7.61
C ILE A 151 4.40 -8.98 -6.44
N THR A 152 4.87 -8.57 -5.25
CA THR A 152 4.55 -9.18 -3.96
C THR A 152 4.38 -8.09 -2.91
N LEU A 153 3.29 -8.14 -2.16
CA LEU A 153 2.97 -7.20 -1.11
C LEU A 153 3.94 -7.32 0.07
N SER A 154 4.35 -8.54 0.45
CA SER A 154 5.29 -8.74 1.56
C SER A 154 6.64 -8.07 1.33
N ALA A 155 7.03 -7.85 0.08
CA ALA A 155 8.26 -7.12 -0.27
C ALA A 155 8.22 -5.62 0.13
N LEU A 156 7.06 -5.07 0.52
CA LEU A 156 6.95 -3.72 1.08
C LEU A 156 7.35 -3.64 2.57
N LEU A 157 7.36 -4.77 3.29
CA LEU A 157 7.61 -4.82 4.74
C LEU A 157 8.92 -4.17 5.19
N PRO A 158 10.07 -4.33 4.49
CA PRO A 158 11.31 -3.68 4.89
C PRO A 158 11.18 -2.16 5.00
N ASN A 159 10.53 -1.51 4.03
CA ASN A 159 10.31 -0.06 4.06
C ASN A 159 9.30 0.36 5.13
N ILE A 160 8.30 -0.47 5.42
CA ILE A 160 7.34 -0.26 6.51
C ILE A 160 8.04 -0.33 7.88
N ILE A 161 8.98 -1.27 8.05
CA ILE A 161 9.80 -1.43 9.27
C ILE A 161 10.74 -0.22 9.45
N LEU A 162 11.37 0.24 8.36
CA LEU A 162 12.20 1.44 8.38
C LEU A 162 11.38 2.68 8.77
N TRP A 163 10.17 2.80 8.23
CA TRP A 163 9.25 3.86 8.61
C TRP A 163 8.88 3.80 10.09
N ARG A 164 8.45 2.65 10.61
CA ARG A 164 8.13 2.48 12.05
C ARG A 164 9.30 2.93 12.93
N SER A 165 10.50 2.51 12.55
CA SER A 165 11.73 2.86 13.27
C SER A 165 12.06 4.36 13.20
N ALA A 166 11.66 5.05 12.14
CA ALA A 166 11.77 6.50 12.03
C ALA A 166 10.71 7.21 12.89
N ILE A 167 9.45 6.74 12.88
CA ILE A 167 8.39 7.26 13.74
C ILE A 167 8.72 7.14 15.23
N ASP A 168 9.32 6.02 15.63
CA ASP A 168 9.75 5.80 17.01
C ASP A 168 10.72 6.87 17.53
N LYS A 169 11.57 7.43 16.65
CA LYS A 169 12.51 8.51 17.00
C LYS A 169 11.82 9.87 17.17
N GLU A 170 10.65 10.04 16.57
CA GLU A 170 9.84 11.26 16.61
C GLU A 170 8.74 11.19 17.69
N LYS A 171 8.65 10.06 18.40
CA LYS A 171 7.68 9.85 19.47
C LYS A 171 7.92 10.85 20.61
N LYS A 172 6.84 11.48 21.08
CA LYS A 172 6.85 12.45 22.17
C LYS A 172 6.61 11.79 23.52
#